data_AF-A0A438XPW3-F1
#
_entry.id   AF-A0A438XPW3-F1
#
_cell.length_a   1.000
_cell.length_b   1.000
_cell.length_c   1.000
_cell.angle_alpha   90.00
_cell.angle_beta   90.00
_cell.angle_gamma   90.00
#
_symmetry.space_group_name_H-M   'P 1'
#
loop_
_entity.id
_entity.type
_entity.pdbx_description
1 polymer ?
#
loop_
_entity_poly.entity_id
_entity_poly.type
_entity_poly.pdbx_seq_one_letter_code
_entity_poly.pdbx_strand_id
1 'polypeptide(L)' 'FHESCINTILLDLVQLLEPKYLEVYGDFASRGGIAIKPFVNYAIKEYQGFKEKRLLNAK' A
#
# COMPACT_ATOMS: atom_id res chain seq x y z
N PHE A 1 -2.78 -1.34 14.19
CA PHE A 1 -2.87 -2.69 13.61
C PHE A 1 -1.95 -2.80 12.39
N HIS A 2 -1.86 -3.96 11.75
CA HIS A 2 -0.98 -4.20 10.58
C HIS A 2 -1.29 -3.24 9.42
N GLU A 3 -2.55 -2.90 9.20
CA GLU A 3 -3.01 -1.94 8.20
C GLU A 3 -2.56 -0.50 8.53
N SER A 4 -2.60 -0.12 9.81
CA SER A 4 -2.13 1.21 10.26
C SER A 4 -0.63 1.35 10.02
N CYS A 5 0.15 0.30 10.33
CA CYS A 5 1.60 0.27 10.12
C CYS A 5 1.95 0.49 8.64
N ILE A 6 1.29 -0.24 7.74
CA ILE A 6 1.51 -0.14 6.30
C ILE A 6 1.10 1.24 5.75
N ASN A 7 0.01 1.83 6.25
CA ASN A 7 -0.38 3.20 5.87
C ASN A 7 0.62 4.25 6.35
N THR A 8 1.14 4.14 7.58
CA THR A 8 2.16 5.07 8.08
C THR A 8 3.42 5.03 7.20
N ILE A 9 3.90 3.82 6.86
CA ILE A 9 5.05 3.66 5.95
C ILE A 9 4.78 4.34 4.59
N LEU A 10 3.59 4.13 4.00
CA LEU A 10 3.24 4.76 2.73
C LEU A 10 3.28 6.29 2.85
N LEU A 11 2.64 6.86 3.87
CA LEU A 11 2.52 8.32 4.04
C LEU A 11 3.89 8.97 4.28
N ASP A 12 4.73 8.37 5.13
CA ASP A 12 6.07 8.89 5.44
C ASP A 12 6.96 8.89 4.18
N LEU A 13 6.89 7.82 3.37
CA LEU A 13 7.62 7.73 2.11
C LEU A 13 7.07 8.69 1.04
N VAL A 14 5.76 8.90 0.99
CA VAL A 14 5.16 9.90 0.09
C VAL A 14 5.62 11.31 0.45
N GLN A 15 5.64 11.63 1.75
CA GLN A 15 6.10 12.93 2.23
C GLN A 15 7.61 13.14 1.97
N LEU A 16 8.41 12.09 2.10
CA LEU A 16 9.86 12.18 1.91
C LEU A 16 10.27 12.27 0.43
N LEU A 17 9.60 11.54 -0.45
CA LEU A 17 10.06 11.29 -1.81
C LEU A 17 9.25 12.00 -2.89
N GLU A 18 8.06 12.52 -2.56
CA GLU A 18 7.09 13.06 -3.51
C GLU A 18 6.93 12.19 -4.78
N PRO A 19 6.69 10.88 -4.64
CA PRO A 19 6.76 9.96 -5.77
C PRO A 19 5.53 10.11 -6.69
N LYS A 20 5.70 9.84 -7.99
CA LYS A 20 4.55 9.79 -8.92
C LYS A 20 3.60 8.63 -8.62
N TYR A 21 4.15 7.51 -8.19
CA TYR A 21 3.44 6.29 -7.78
C TYR A 21 4.24 5.57 -6.69
N LEU A 22 3.55 5.01 -5.70
CA LEU A 22 4.15 4.19 -4.66
C LEU A 22 3.14 3.12 -4.22
N GLU A 23 3.60 1.92 -3.90
CA GLU A 23 2.78 0.87 -3.30
C GLU A 23 3.54 0.20 -2.15
N VAL A 24 2.80 -0.20 -1.12
CA VAL A 24 3.34 -0.90 0.04
C VAL A 24 2.48 -2.14 0.27
N TYR A 25 3.14 -3.30 0.30
CA TYR A 25 2.55 -4.60 0.57
C TYR A 25 3.18 -5.16 1.84
N GLY A 26 2.34 -5.49 2.82
CA GLY A 26 2.78 -6.17 4.04
C GLY A 26 2.47 -7.66 3.97
N ASP A 27 3.47 -8.52 4.16
CA ASP A 27 3.26 -9.95 4.35
C ASP A 27 3.48 -10.33 5.81
N PHE A 28 2.42 -10.30 6.62
CA PHE A 28 2.53 -10.60 8.03
C PHE A 28 2.26 -12.08 8.30
N ALA A 29 3.15 -12.68 9.09
CA ALA A 29 3.00 -14.06 9.53
C ALA A 29 1.68 -14.28 10.29
N SER A 30 1.09 -15.46 10.10
CA SER A 30 -0.21 -15.79 10.68
C SER A 30 -0.21 -15.74 12.20
N ARG A 31 -1.28 -15.17 12.77
CA ARG A 31 -1.59 -15.22 14.21
C ARG A 31 -2.94 -15.91 14.36
N GLY A 32 -2.98 -17.04 15.08
CA GLY A 32 -4.22 -17.81 15.23
C GLY A 32 -4.75 -18.41 13.92
N GLY A 33 -3.85 -18.78 12.99
CA GLY A 33 -4.22 -19.36 11.70
C GLY A 33 -4.65 -18.36 10.62
N ILE A 34 -4.72 -17.07 10.94
CA ILE A 34 -5.09 -16.01 10.00
C ILE A 34 -3.86 -15.18 9.66
N ALA A 35 -3.51 -15.14 8.37
CA ALA A 35 -2.51 -14.22 7.82
C ALA A 35 -3.18 -12.90 7.45
N ILE A 36 -2.49 -11.79 7.70
CA ILE A 36 -2.95 -10.45 7.31
C ILE A 36 -1.96 -9.92 6.29
N LYS A 37 -2.47 -9.58 5.10
CA LYS A 37 -1.64 -9.13 3.99
C LYS A 37 -2.16 -7.79 3.43
N PRO A 38 -1.91 -6.65 4.12
CA PRO A 38 -2.42 -5.37 3.68
C PRO A 38 -1.70 -4.90 2.41
N PHE A 39 -2.45 -4.32 1.48
CA PHE A 39 -1.92 -3.63 0.31
C PHE A 39 -2.48 -2.20 0.28
N VAL A 40 -1.60 -1.22 0.11
CA VAL A 40 -1.97 0.19 -0.06
C VAL A 40 -1.13 0.80 -1.18
N ASN A 41 -1.71 1.77 -1.89
CA ASN A 41 -0.99 2.47 -2.93
C ASN A 41 -1.35 3.97 -2.99
N TYR A 42 -0.41 4.74 -3.52
CA TYR A 42 -0.48 6.18 -3.73
C TYR A 42 -0.15 6.48 -5.19
N ALA A 43 -0.78 7.52 -5.73
CA ALA A 43 -0.48 8.04 -7.06
C ALA A 43 -0.87 9.51 -7.13
N ILE A 44 -0.11 10.28 -7.92
CA ILE A 44 -0.53 11.61 -8.36
C ILE A 44 -1.66 11.50 -9.40
N LYS A 45 -2.27 12.64 -9.76
CA LYS A 45 -3.47 12.69 -10.62
C LYS A 45 -3.26 11.98 -11.97
N GLU A 46 -2.08 12.15 -12.56
CA GLU A 46 -1.70 11.58 -13.84
C GLU A 46 -1.58 10.05 -13.80
N TYR A 47 -1.32 9.46 -12.62
CA TYR A 47 -1.09 8.03 -12.42
C TYR A 47 -2.29 7.30 -11.78
N GLN A 48 -3.44 7.96 -11.60
CA GLN A 48 -4.63 7.34 -10.98
C GLN A 48 -5.10 6.10 -11.74
N GLY A 49 -5.10 6.13 -13.08
CA GLY A 49 -5.49 4.95 -13.86
C GLY A 49 -4.54 3.75 -13.65
N PHE A 50 -3.26 3.99 -13.35
CA PHE A 50 -2.33 2.93 -12.98
C PHE A 50 -2.60 2.41 -11.56
N LYS A 51 -2.85 3.32 -10.61
CA LYS A 51 -3.23 2.99 -9.23
C LYS A 51 -4.45 2.08 -9.16
N GLU A 52 -5.49 2.39 -9.92
CA GLU A 52 -6.73 1.60 -9.98
C GLU A 52 -6.48 0.21 -10.56
N LYS A 53 -5.71 0.10 -11.64
CA LYS A 53 -5.30 -1.19 -12.22
C LYS A 53 -4.54 -2.05 -11.22
N ARG A 54 -3.59 -1.46 -10.49
CA ARG A 54 -2.80 -2.17 -9.46
C ARG A 54 -3.69 -2.61 -8.30
N LEU A 55 -4.60 -1.75 -7.84
CA LEU A 55 -5.54 -2.08 -6.77
C LEU A 55 -6.50 -3.20 -7.16
N LEU A 56 -6.93 -3.26 -8.42
CA LEU A 56 -7.77 -4.34 -8.93
C LEU A 56 -7.02 -5.67 -8.93
N ASN A 57 -5.74 -5.68 -9.31
CA ASN A 57 -4.90 -6.88 -9.37
C ASN A 57 -4.40 -7.36 -8.01
N ALA A 58 -4.48 -6.52 -6.98
CA ALA A 58 -4.08 -6.86 -5.61
C ALA A 58 -5.20 -7.54 -4.80
N LYS A 59 -6.40 -7.65 -5.37
CA LYS A 59 -7.53 -8.42 -4.83
C LYS A 59 -7.51 -9.85 -5.34
#